data_AF-A0A212EKU5-F1
#
_entry.id   AF-A0A212EKU5-F1
#
_cell.length_a   1.000
_cell.length_b   1.000
_cell.length_c   1.000
_cell.angle_alpha   90.00
_cell.angle_beta   90.00
_cell.angle_gamma   90.00
#
_symmetry.space_group_name_H-M   'P 1'
#
loop_
_entity.id
_entity.type
_entity.pdbx_description
1 polymer ?
#
loop_
_entity_poly.entity_id
_entity_poly.type
_entity_poly.pdbx_seq_one_letter_code
_entity_poly.pdbx_strand_id
1 'polypeptide(L)'
;SAGLLQGLQRTNIPLLFLFEYIKNITIINNHANVKYPTLEDLTGAAQALTRLQQTYKLDVKDLSEGRLNGVVYSTPMSAGDCYELGKALYNEKDYDNALDWMMEALYKFVDEDQPYPFSEADILEYISFSHYLLGDLKSAIEWTKNLLLVEPKHSRAAGNLPHYQKALQDKELQAKKRRKGDTGEPDIEYEAQVKESRSTSYNAERQSYEALCRGEKELPRLY
;
A
#
# COMPACT_ATOMS: atom_id res chain seq x y z
N SER A 1 -14.53 -40.17 -59.85
CA SER A 1 -14.88 -40.57 -58.49
C SER A 1 -13.60 -40.76 -57.68
N ALA A 2 -13.23 -39.74 -56.90
CA ALA A 2 -12.36 -39.80 -55.71
C ALA A 2 -11.91 -38.37 -55.36
N GLY A 3 -12.01 -37.99 -54.09
CA GLY A 3 -11.14 -36.95 -53.52
C GLY A 3 -11.74 -35.58 -53.24
N LEU A 4 -12.88 -35.52 -52.52
CA LEU A 4 -13.15 -34.39 -51.63
C LEU A 4 -12.19 -34.49 -50.42
N LEU A 5 -11.67 -33.34 -49.96
CA LEU A 5 -10.86 -33.11 -48.74
C LEU A 5 -9.33 -33.07 -48.92
N GLN A 6 -8.83 -32.00 -49.51
CA GLN A 6 -7.54 -31.40 -49.11
C GLN A 6 -7.80 -29.96 -48.69
N GLY A 7 -7.58 -29.65 -47.41
CA GLY A 7 -7.76 -28.29 -46.90
C GLY A 7 -7.86 -28.16 -45.37
N LEU A 8 -7.20 -29.04 -44.61
CA LEU A 8 -6.96 -28.84 -43.18
C LEU A 8 -5.46 -29.00 -42.95
N GLN A 9 -4.70 -27.95 -43.22
CA GLN A 9 -3.37 -27.80 -42.65
C GLN A 9 -3.55 -27.57 -41.14
N ARG A 10 -3.65 -28.68 -40.40
CA ARG A 10 -3.44 -28.68 -38.95
C ARG A 10 -2.02 -28.17 -38.71
N THR A 11 -1.91 -27.09 -37.95
CA THR A 11 -0.68 -26.52 -37.43
C THR A 11 0.08 -27.61 -36.66
N ASN A 12 1.10 -28.16 -37.30
CA ASN A 12 1.97 -29.17 -36.72
C ASN A 12 3.00 -28.43 -35.87
N ILE A 13 2.60 -28.05 -34.64
CA ILE A 13 3.56 -27.58 -33.63
C ILE A 13 4.53 -28.75 -33.39
N PRO A 14 5.84 -28.59 -33.64
CA PRO A 14 6.79 -29.67 -33.44
C PRO A 14 6.71 -30.15 -31.99
N LEU A 15 6.51 -31.46 -31.79
CA LEU A 15 6.53 -32.11 -30.47
C LEU A 15 7.76 -31.72 -29.62
N LEU A 16 8.86 -31.29 -30.26
CA LEU A 16 10.06 -30.75 -29.63
C LEU A 16 9.78 -29.53 -28.73
N PHE A 17 8.88 -28.63 -29.10
CA PHE A 17 8.52 -27.47 -28.26
C PHE A 17 7.70 -27.88 -27.02
N LEU A 18 6.87 -28.91 -27.13
CA LEU A 18 6.14 -29.46 -25.99
C LEU A 18 7.08 -30.19 -25.02
N PHE A 19 8.09 -30.88 -25.54
CA PHE A 19 9.10 -31.55 -24.72
C PHE A 19 10.02 -30.55 -23.98
N GLU A 20 10.28 -29.38 -24.55
CA GLU A 20 11.05 -28.31 -23.89
C GLU A 20 10.25 -27.67 -22.74
N TYR A 21 8.93 -27.50 -22.92
CA TYR A 21 8.00 -27.11 -21.85
C TYR A 21 7.93 -28.15 -20.72
N ILE A 22 7.91 -29.44 -21.06
CA ILE A 22 7.82 -30.54 -20.08
C ILE A 22 9.15 -30.78 -19.34
N LYS A 23 10.30 -30.46 -19.94
CA LYS A 23 11.61 -30.52 -19.26
C LYS A 23 11.77 -29.50 -18.12
N ASN A 24 10.91 -28.48 -18.06
CA ASN A 24 10.93 -27.51 -16.96
C ASN A 24 10.15 -27.99 -15.72
N ILE A 25 9.34 -29.05 -15.84
CA ILE A 25 8.53 -29.58 -14.72
C ILE A 25 9.37 -30.53 -13.83
N THR A 26 10.42 -31.16 -14.38
CA THR A 26 11.30 -32.04 -13.59
C THR A 26 12.16 -31.26 -12.59
N ILE A 27 12.47 -29.99 -12.86
CA ILE A 27 13.12 -29.11 -11.88
C ILE A 27 12.17 -28.87 -10.70
N ILE A 28 10.89 -28.59 -10.97
CA ILE A 28 9.84 -28.36 -9.96
C ILE A 28 9.65 -29.58 -9.04
N ASN A 29 9.69 -30.80 -9.56
CA ASN A 29 9.50 -32.01 -8.75
C ASN A 29 10.69 -32.35 -7.81
N ASN A 30 11.87 -31.77 -8.02
CA ASN A 30 13.01 -31.93 -7.11
C ASN A 30 13.03 -30.88 -5.97
N HIS A 31 12.04 -29.99 -5.89
CA HIS A 31 11.87 -28.97 -4.84
C HIS A 31 11.02 -29.43 -3.64
N ALA A 32 10.89 -30.74 -3.39
CA ALA A 32 10.15 -31.24 -2.22
C ALA A 32 10.65 -30.68 -0.86
N ASN A 33 11.86 -30.10 -0.84
CA ASN A 33 12.47 -29.47 0.33
C ASN A 33 12.65 -27.94 0.21
N VAL A 34 12.12 -27.27 -0.83
CA VAL A 34 12.20 -25.80 -0.94
C VAL A 34 10.94 -25.16 -0.39
N LYS A 35 11.09 -24.50 0.75
CA LYS A 35 10.04 -23.69 1.38
C LYS A 35 10.04 -22.31 0.73
N TYR A 36 8.96 -21.98 0.03
CA TYR A 36 8.76 -20.65 -0.53
C TYR A 36 8.25 -19.68 0.53
N PRO A 37 8.54 -18.37 0.38
CA PRO A 37 7.92 -17.34 1.20
C PRO A 37 6.40 -17.43 1.16
N THR A 38 5.79 -17.11 2.29
CA THR A 38 4.35 -17.07 2.52
C THR A 38 3.86 -15.63 2.58
N LEU A 39 2.54 -15.45 2.71
CA LEU A 39 1.96 -14.13 2.95
C LEU A 39 2.49 -13.50 4.26
N GLU A 40 2.77 -14.31 5.28
CA GLU A 40 3.36 -13.85 6.54
C GLU A 40 4.75 -13.24 6.31
N ASP A 41 5.57 -13.87 5.46
CA ASP A 41 6.89 -13.36 5.11
C ASP A 41 6.80 -12.02 4.36
N LEU A 42 5.84 -11.89 3.44
CA LEU A 42 5.58 -10.62 2.74
C LEU A 42 5.16 -9.52 3.71
N THR A 43 4.21 -9.80 4.61
CA THR A 43 3.77 -8.86 5.63
C THR A 43 4.92 -8.45 6.55
N GLY A 44 5.72 -9.42 7.01
CA GLY A 44 6.90 -9.15 7.85
C GLY A 44 7.93 -8.29 7.13
N ALA A 45 8.18 -8.54 5.84
CA ALA A 45 9.06 -7.73 5.02
C ALA A 45 8.52 -6.30 4.84
N ALA A 46 7.23 -6.14 4.56
CA ALA A 46 6.58 -4.83 4.44
C ALA A 46 6.71 -4.02 5.74
N GLN A 47 6.40 -4.63 6.90
CA GLN A 47 6.56 -3.98 8.20
C GLN A 47 8.02 -3.63 8.52
N ALA A 48 8.97 -4.50 8.17
CA ALA A 48 10.39 -4.22 8.34
C ALA A 48 10.84 -3.04 7.48
N LEU A 49 10.38 -2.96 6.23
CA LEU A 49 10.64 -1.85 5.32
C LEU A 49 10.07 -0.54 5.88
N THR A 50 8.84 -0.54 6.38
CA THR A 50 8.24 0.62 7.06
C THR A 50 9.07 1.09 8.27
N ARG A 51 9.61 0.17 9.08
CA ARG A 51 10.49 0.54 10.20
C ARG A 51 11.75 1.24 9.72
N LEU A 52 12.35 0.79 8.62
CA LEU A 52 13.51 1.44 8.02
C LEU A 52 13.15 2.81 7.46
N GLN A 53 12.02 2.92 6.76
CA GLN A 53 11.48 4.20 6.26
C GLN A 53 11.36 5.22 7.38
N GLN A 54 10.70 4.86 8.49
CA GLN A 54 10.49 5.75 9.63
C GLN A 54 11.81 6.11 10.33
N THR A 55 12.67 5.11 10.58
CA THR A 55 13.93 5.32 11.29
C THR A 55 14.87 6.26 10.52
N TYR A 56 14.97 6.08 9.21
CA TYR A 56 15.90 6.83 8.37
C TYR A 56 15.26 7.94 7.53
N LYS A 57 13.95 8.17 7.68
CA LYS A 57 13.16 9.13 6.89
C LYS A 57 13.35 8.91 5.38
N LEU A 58 13.26 7.65 4.95
CA LEU A 58 13.45 7.27 3.55
C LEU A 58 12.18 7.57 2.78
N ASP A 59 12.35 8.18 1.61
CA ASP A 59 11.26 8.49 0.71
C ASP A 59 10.82 7.23 -0.07
N VAL A 60 9.51 7.03 -0.19
CA VAL A 60 8.95 5.82 -0.84
C VAL A 60 9.31 5.78 -2.32
N LYS A 61 9.38 6.92 -2.99
CA LYS A 61 9.74 7.01 -4.41
C LYS A 61 11.22 6.67 -4.63
N ASP A 62 12.12 7.18 -3.78
CA ASP A 62 13.53 6.78 -3.87
C ASP A 62 13.71 5.27 -3.60
N LEU A 63 12.98 4.74 -2.61
CA LEU A 63 12.99 3.32 -2.30
C LEU A 63 12.44 2.44 -3.42
N SER A 64 11.34 2.86 -4.05
CA SER A 64 10.76 2.15 -5.19
C SER A 64 11.73 2.11 -6.38
N GLU A 65 12.61 3.09 -6.51
CA GLU A 65 13.69 3.13 -7.50
C GLU A 65 14.96 2.40 -7.07
N GLY A 66 14.94 1.71 -5.91
CA GLY A 66 16.11 1.03 -5.36
C GLY A 66 17.25 1.97 -4.95
N ARG A 67 16.91 3.23 -4.67
CA ARG A 67 17.86 4.31 -4.35
C ARG A 67 17.86 4.59 -2.86
N LEU A 68 19.06 4.62 -2.27
CA LEU A 68 19.28 5.07 -0.90
C LEU A 68 20.39 6.13 -0.91
N ASN A 69 20.11 7.31 -0.35
CA ASN A 69 21.07 8.42 -0.30
C ASN A 69 21.69 8.77 -1.67
N GLY A 70 20.88 8.72 -2.73
CA GLY A 70 21.33 9.01 -4.10
C GLY A 70 22.00 7.85 -4.84
N VAL A 71 22.35 6.76 -4.15
CA VAL A 71 23.03 5.60 -4.73
C VAL A 71 22.02 4.49 -5.04
N VAL A 72 22.12 3.89 -6.23
CA VAL A 72 21.26 2.76 -6.65
C VAL A 72 21.88 1.47 -6.13
N TYR A 73 21.13 0.75 -5.30
CA TYR A 73 21.58 -0.50 -4.66
C TYR A 73 20.83 -1.73 -5.16
N SER A 74 19.61 -1.56 -5.66
CA SER A 74 18.74 -2.66 -6.07
C SER A 74 18.02 -2.38 -7.37
N THR A 75 17.37 -3.41 -7.90
CA THR A 75 16.41 -3.26 -9.01
C THR A 75 15.22 -2.42 -8.55
N PRO A 76 14.70 -1.52 -9.40
CA PRO A 76 13.46 -0.81 -9.14
C PRO A 76 12.29 -1.79 -8.95
N MET A 77 11.37 -1.40 -8.07
CA MET A 77 10.06 -2.02 -7.90
C MET A 77 9.13 -1.62 -9.03
N SER A 78 8.34 -2.59 -9.49
CA SER A 78 7.22 -2.35 -10.42
C SER A 78 6.01 -1.75 -9.70
N ALA A 79 5.01 -1.27 -10.45
CA ALA A 79 3.71 -0.93 -9.88
C ALA A 79 3.08 -2.10 -9.11
N GLY A 80 3.29 -3.34 -9.59
CA GLY A 80 2.81 -4.55 -8.93
C GLY A 80 3.44 -4.81 -7.56
N ASP A 81 4.76 -4.61 -7.45
CA ASP A 81 5.46 -4.76 -6.17
C ASP A 81 4.97 -3.72 -5.14
N CYS A 82 4.82 -2.46 -5.57
CA CYS A 82 4.31 -1.38 -4.74
C CYS A 82 2.86 -1.65 -4.30
N TYR A 83 2.03 -2.16 -5.21
CA TYR A 83 0.63 -2.51 -4.93
C TYR A 83 0.51 -3.63 -3.89
N GLU A 84 1.32 -4.69 -3.99
CA GLU A 84 1.30 -5.78 -3.00
C GLU A 84 1.85 -5.33 -1.63
N LEU A 85 2.85 -4.45 -1.59
CA LEU A 85 3.31 -3.82 -0.35
C LEU A 85 2.21 -2.98 0.30
N GLY A 86 1.56 -2.12 -0.48
CA GLY A 86 0.42 -1.31 -0.01
C GLY A 86 -0.70 -2.18 0.54
N LYS A 87 -1.03 -3.30 -0.13
CA LYS A 87 -2.06 -4.26 0.34
C LYS A 87 -1.66 -4.95 1.63
N ALA A 88 -0.41 -5.38 1.74
CA ALA A 88 0.10 -6.03 2.95
C ALA A 88 -0.04 -5.08 4.15
N LEU A 89 0.40 -3.83 4.01
CA LEU A 89 0.29 -2.80 5.06
C LEU A 89 -1.16 -2.44 5.37
N TYR A 90 -1.99 -2.33 4.33
CA TYR A 90 -3.42 -2.06 4.49
C TYR A 90 -4.11 -3.15 5.32
N ASN A 91 -3.78 -4.43 5.07
CA ASN A 91 -4.32 -5.55 5.84
C ASN A 91 -3.87 -5.55 7.31
N GLU A 92 -2.66 -5.03 7.57
CA GLU A 92 -2.14 -4.77 8.92
C GLU A 92 -2.71 -3.51 9.57
N LYS A 93 -3.64 -2.81 8.90
CA LYS A 93 -4.26 -1.56 9.32
C LYS A 93 -3.28 -0.40 9.47
N ASP A 94 -2.12 -0.50 8.82
CA ASP A 94 -1.14 0.56 8.71
C ASP A 94 -1.49 1.44 7.50
N TYR A 95 -2.60 2.17 7.61
CA TYR A 95 -3.20 2.89 6.48
C TYR A 95 -2.35 4.07 6.01
N ASP A 96 -1.57 4.69 6.90
CA ASP A 96 -0.66 5.79 6.55
C ASP A 96 0.42 5.29 5.58
N ASN A 97 1.17 4.25 5.97
CA ASN A 97 2.24 3.72 5.12
C ASN A 97 1.67 2.97 3.90
N ALA A 98 0.49 2.35 4.02
CA ALA A 98 -0.20 1.77 2.87
C ALA A 98 -0.56 2.83 1.81
N LEU A 99 -0.95 4.03 2.24
CA LEU A 99 -1.28 5.13 1.33
C LEU A 99 -0.06 5.53 0.50
N ASP A 100 1.11 5.68 1.13
CA ASP A 100 2.33 6.08 0.43
C ASP A 100 2.71 5.07 -0.67
N TRP A 101 2.64 3.77 -0.36
CA TRP A 101 2.89 2.71 -1.34
C TRP A 101 1.82 2.62 -2.43
N MET A 102 0.55 2.88 -2.11
CA MET A 102 -0.53 2.91 -3.10
C MET A 102 -0.40 4.11 -4.04
N MET A 103 0.04 5.26 -3.54
CA MET A 103 0.33 6.44 -4.35
C MET A 103 1.48 6.17 -5.32
N GLU A 104 2.55 5.52 -4.86
CA GLU A 104 3.67 5.13 -5.71
C GLU A 104 3.26 4.06 -6.74
N ALA A 105 2.42 3.10 -6.34
CA ALA A 105 1.84 2.12 -7.25
C ALA A 105 1.01 2.79 -8.36
N LEU A 106 0.18 3.78 -8.01
CA LEU A 106 -0.61 4.54 -8.98
C LEU A 106 0.29 5.31 -9.95
N TYR A 107 1.32 5.99 -9.43
CA TYR A 107 2.28 6.73 -10.25
C TYR A 107 2.96 5.81 -11.28
N LYS A 108 3.47 4.67 -10.83
CA LYS A 108 4.13 3.69 -11.70
C LYS A 108 3.16 3.01 -12.66
N PHE A 109 1.94 2.70 -12.22
CA PHE A 109 0.92 2.09 -13.07
C PHE A 109 0.59 2.95 -14.30
N VAL A 110 0.60 4.28 -14.13
CA VAL A 110 0.36 5.23 -15.24
C VAL A 110 1.55 5.34 -16.19
N ASP A 111 2.78 5.17 -15.68
CA ASP A 111 4.02 5.29 -16.46
C ASP A 111 4.40 3.97 -17.17
N GLU A 112 4.08 2.83 -16.55
CA GLU A 112 4.45 1.51 -17.03
C GLU A 112 3.45 0.98 -18.07
N ASP A 113 3.89 0.81 -19.31
CA ASP A 113 3.10 0.18 -20.38
C ASP A 113 3.18 -1.36 -20.28
N GLN A 114 2.68 -1.93 -19.18
CA GLN A 114 2.65 -3.37 -18.93
C GLN A 114 1.30 -3.83 -18.35
N PRO A 115 0.86 -5.07 -18.64
CA PRO A 115 -0.40 -5.58 -18.12
C PRO A 115 -0.26 -6.01 -16.64
N TYR A 116 -1.18 -5.52 -15.81
CA TYR A 116 -1.30 -5.91 -14.41
C TYR A 116 -2.59 -6.72 -14.15
N PRO A 117 -2.62 -7.58 -13.12
CA PRO A 117 -3.82 -8.30 -12.71
C PRO A 117 -4.82 -7.43 -11.92
N PHE A 118 -4.53 -6.14 -11.76
CA PHE A 118 -5.35 -5.12 -11.14
C PHE A 118 -5.46 -3.91 -12.08
N SER A 119 -6.44 -3.07 -11.82
CA SER A 119 -6.76 -1.86 -12.57
C SER A 119 -6.41 -0.59 -11.78
N GLU A 120 -6.40 0.55 -12.47
CA GLU A 120 -6.30 1.87 -11.82
C GLU A 120 -7.40 2.07 -10.76
N ALA A 121 -8.61 1.57 -11.05
CA ALA A 121 -9.76 1.65 -10.14
C ALA A 121 -9.50 0.90 -8.83
N ASP A 122 -8.82 -0.26 -8.87
CA ASP A 122 -8.46 -1.01 -7.67
C ASP A 122 -7.51 -0.21 -6.76
N ILE A 123 -6.51 0.46 -7.34
CA ILE A 123 -5.55 1.29 -6.60
C ILE A 123 -6.26 2.51 -5.99
N LEU A 124 -7.07 3.22 -6.78
CA LEU A 124 -7.85 4.38 -6.35
C LEU A 124 -8.83 4.03 -5.22
N GLU A 125 -9.39 2.81 -5.24
CA GLU A 125 -10.22 2.32 -4.15
C GLU A 125 -9.45 2.22 -2.84
N TYR A 126 -8.27 1.59 -2.83
CA TYR A 126 -7.41 1.52 -1.64
C TYR A 126 -7.03 2.91 -1.13
N ILE A 127 -6.62 3.83 -2.02
CA ILE A 127 -6.26 5.21 -1.65
C ILE A 127 -7.45 5.93 -1.00
N SER A 128 -8.61 5.90 -1.66
CA SER A 128 -9.80 6.61 -1.17
C SER A 128 -10.27 6.09 0.18
N PHE A 129 -10.23 4.77 0.38
CA PHE A 129 -10.69 4.17 1.62
C PHE A 129 -9.68 4.32 2.75
N SER A 130 -8.37 4.26 2.46
CA SER A 130 -7.32 4.60 3.44
C SER A 130 -7.47 6.02 3.96
N HIS A 131 -7.69 7.03 3.09
CA HIS A 131 -7.97 8.40 3.54
C HIS A 131 -9.21 8.48 4.43
N TYR A 132 -10.27 7.74 4.11
CA TYR A 132 -11.46 7.68 4.96
C TYR A 132 -11.15 7.09 6.34
N LEU A 133 -10.39 5.99 6.40
CA LEU A 133 -10.00 5.32 7.64
C LEU A 133 -9.07 6.19 8.52
N LEU A 134 -8.25 7.04 7.90
CA LEU A 134 -7.42 8.05 8.56
C LEU A 134 -8.22 9.29 9.00
N GLY A 135 -9.51 9.38 8.63
CA GLY A 135 -10.38 10.50 8.98
C GLY A 135 -10.18 11.75 8.11
N ASP A 136 -9.39 11.65 7.04
CA ASP A 136 -9.26 12.66 6.00
C ASP A 136 -10.39 12.55 4.98
N LEU A 137 -11.56 13.01 5.41
CA LEU A 137 -12.78 12.94 4.62
C LEU A 137 -12.71 13.77 3.33
N LYS A 138 -11.87 14.81 3.28
CA LYS A 138 -11.76 15.66 2.08
C LYS A 138 -11.06 14.91 0.97
N SER A 139 -9.88 14.35 1.26
CA SER A 139 -9.12 13.54 0.31
C SER A 139 -9.89 12.29 -0.07
N ALA A 140 -10.55 11.62 0.89
CA ALA A 140 -11.40 10.46 0.60
C ALA A 140 -12.46 10.77 -0.47
N ILE A 141 -13.17 11.90 -0.35
CA ILE A 141 -14.18 12.35 -1.33
C ILE A 141 -13.54 12.63 -2.70
N GLU A 142 -12.38 13.30 -2.73
CA GLU A 142 -11.68 13.62 -3.97
C GLU A 142 -11.24 12.36 -4.71
N TRP A 143 -10.58 11.44 -4.03
CA TRP A 143 -10.15 10.17 -4.61
C TRP A 143 -11.32 9.29 -5.04
N THR A 144 -12.43 9.24 -4.28
CA THR A 144 -13.64 8.52 -4.70
C THR A 144 -14.26 9.15 -5.95
N LYS A 145 -14.18 10.47 -6.15
CA LYS A 145 -14.61 11.09 -7.40
C LYS A 145 -13.72 10.68 -8.56
N ASN A 146 -12.40 10.69 -8.38
CA ASN A 146 -11.45 10.22 -9.40
C ASN A 146 -11.71 8.77 -9.78
N LEU A 147 -11.96 7.89 -8.80
CA LEU A 147 -12.38 6.51 -9.02
C LEU A 147 -13.64 6.42 -9.90
N LEU A 148 -14.65 7.24 -9.64
CA LEU A 148 -15.89 7.27 -10.45
C LEU A 148 -15.71 7.87 -11.85
N LEU A 149 -14.65 8.65 -12.10
CA LEU A 149 -14.30 9.10 -13.45
C LEU A 149 -13.72 7.95 -14.28
N VAL A 150 -12.89 7.10 -13.67
CA VAL A 150 -12.28 5.93 -14.31
C VAL A 150 -13.30 4.79 -14.46
N GLU A 151 -14.06 4.51 -13.40
CA GLU A 151 -15.08 3.46 -13.38
C GLU A 151 -16.43 3.98 -12.87
N PRO A 152 -17.28 4.54 -13.76
CA PRO A 152 -18.58 5.09 -13.36
C PRO A 152 -19.54 4.07 -12.74
N LYS A 153 -19.34 2.77 -13.01
CA LYS A 153 -20.15 1.65 -12.50
C LYS A 153 -19.44 0.87 -11.40
N HIS A 154 -18.58 1.54 -10.62
CA HIS A 154 -17.88 0.90 -9.52
C HIS A 154 -18.83 0.49 -8.38
N SER A 155 -18.69 -0.76 -7.93
CA SER A 155 -19.63 -1.42 -7.01
C SER A 155 -19.84 -0.70 -5.67
N ARG A 156 -18.75 -0.14 -5.11
CA ARG A 156 -18.73 0.47 -3.77
C ARG A 156 -18.68 1.99 -3.79
N ALA A 157 -18.04 2.58 -4.80
CA ALA A 157 -17.72 4.02 -4.81
C ALA A 157 -18.97 4.90 -4.82
N ALA A 158 -19.99 4.49 -5.57
CA ALA A 158 -21.26 5.21 -5.66
C ALA A 158 -21.98 5.31 -4.30
N GLY A 159 -21.84 4.30 -3.45
CA GLY A 159 -22.38 4.29 -2.08
C GLY A 159 -21.47 4.99 -1.06
N ASN A 160 -20.15 4.88 -1.23
CA ASN A 160 -19.16 5.48 -0.33
C ASN A 160 -19.17 7.02 -0.40
N LEU A 161 -19.29 7.59 -1.60
CA LEU A 161 -19.23 9.04 -1.80
C LEU A 161 -20.25 9.84 -0.96
N PRO A 162 -21.57 9.54 -0.99
CA PRO A 162 -22.53 10.25 -0.14
C PRO A 162 -22.29 10.00 1.35
N HIS A 163 -21.79 8.81 1.72
CA HIS A 163 -21.43 8.51 3.10
C HIS A 163 -20.31 9.43 3.61
N TYR A 164 -19.23 9.60 2.84
CA TYR A 164 -18.11 10.48 3.21
C TYR A 164 -18.53 11.96 3.26
N GLN A 165 -19.37 12.39 2.31
CA GLN A 165 -19.91 13.75 2.30
C GLN A 165 -20.74 14.05 3.55
N LYS A 166 -21.60 13.10 3.96
CA LYS A 166 -22.38 13.24 5.18
C LYS A 166 -21.49 13.30 6.43
N ALA A 167 -20.51 12.39 6.53
CA ALA A 167 -19.56 12.39 7.63
C ALA A 167 -18.80 13.73 7.76
N LEU A 168 -18.44 14.34 6.62
CA LEU A 168 -17.77 15.64 6.60
C LEU A 168 -18.68 16.77 7.12
N GLN A 169 -19.93 16.79 6.66
CA GLN A 169 -20.94 17.77 7.12
C GLN A 169 -21.20 17.65 8.63
N ASP A 170 -21.34 16.43 9.13
CA ASP A 170 -21.57 16.16 10.55
C ASP A 170 -20.38 16.64 11.41
N LYS A 171 -19.14 16.36 10.96
CA LYS A 171 -17.90 16.83 11.60
C LYS A 171 -17.84 18.36 11.66
N GLU A 172 -18.18 19.04 10.57
CA GLU A 172 -18.21 20.51 10.51
C GLU A 172 -19.31 21.11 11.40
N LEU A 173 -20.50 20.48 11.45
CA LEU A 173 -21.59 20.92 12.31
C LEU A 173 -21.22 20.79 13.79
N GLN A 174 -20.63 19.67 14.18
CA GLN A 174 -20.14 19.46 15.55
C GLN A 174 -19.07 20.49 15.94
N ALA A 175 -18.12 20.78 15.04
CA ALA A 175 -17.11 21.80 15.27
C ALA A 175 -17.72 23.20 15.46
N LYS A 176 -18.78 23.54 14.72
CA LYS A 176 -19.52 24.80 14.89
C LYS A 176 -20.27 24.87 16.23
N LYS A 177 -20.89 23.77 16.68
CA LYS A 177 -21.57 23.69 17.98
C LYS A 177 -20.60 23.92 19.14
N ARG A 178 -19.43 23.26 19.12
CA ARG A 178 -18.37 23.44 20.14
C ARG A 178 -17.91 24.90 20.28
N ARG A 179 -17.85 25.65 19.18
CA ARG A 179 -17.47 27.07 19.19
C ARG A 179 -18.54 28.00 19.77
N LYS A 180 -19.79 27.54 19.93
CA LYS A 180 -20.93 28.37 20.34
C LYS A 180 -21.20 28.35 21.86
N GLY A 181 -20.31 27.78 22.66
CA GLY A 181 -20.34 27.89 24.13
C GLY A 181 -21.35 26.98 24.83
N ASP A 182 -21.45 25.71 24.40
CA ASP A 182 -22.25 24.72 25.10
C ASP A 182 -21.53 24.26 26.39
N THR A 183 -22.06 24.60 27.55
CA THR A 183 -21.59 24.20 28.88
C THR A 183 -22.04 22.77 29.22
N GLY A 184 -21.71 21.81 28.35
CA GLY A 184 -21.82 20.38 28.65
C GLY A 184 -20.47 19.88 29.15
N GLU A 185 -20.42 19.44 30.41
CA GLU A 185 -19.24 18.83 31.02
C GLU A 185 -18.64 17.73 30.13
N PRO A 186 -17.30 17.61 30.02
CA PRO A 186 -16.69 16.52 29.28
C PRO A 186 -16.82 15.22 30.07
N ASP A 187 -17.56 14.26 29.51
CA ASP A 187 -17.51 12.87 29.96
C ASP A 187 -16.11 12.27 29.65
N ILE A 188 -15.36 12.05 30.74
CA ILE A 188 -14.21 11.12 30.87
C ILE A 188 -12.91 11.56 30.16
N GLU A 189 -12.20 12.51 30.75
CA GLU A 189 -10.87 12.99 30.28
C GLU A 189 -9.67 12.29 30.96
N TYR A 190 -9.90 11.49 32.02
CA TYR A 190 -8.83 10.99 32.89
C TYR A 190 -8.05 9.77 32.33
N GLU A 191 -8.72 8.84 31.63
CA GLU A 191 -8.04 7.66 31.06
C GLU A 191 -7.29 7.95 29.75
N ALA A 192 -7.75 8.93 28.97
CA ALA A 192 -7.08 9.36 27.74
C ALA A 192 -5.76 10.09 28.07
N GLN A 193 -5.75 10.96 29.08
CA GLN A 193 -4.56 11.73 29.50
C GLN A 193 -3.41 10.85 30.01
N VAL A 194 -3.71 9.74 30.70
CA VAL A 194 -2.66 8.81 31.18
C VAL A 194 -2.07 7.96 30.05
N LYS A 195 -2.88 7.53 29.06
CA LYS A 195 -2.37 6.83 27.87
C LYS A 195 -1.57 7.76 26.96
N GLU A 196 -2.02 9.00 26.80
CA GLU A 196 -1.37 10.02 25.99
C GLU A 196 -0.04 10.50 26.61
N SER A 197 0.03 10.70 27.93
CA SER A 197 1.29 11.03 28.62
C SER A 197 2.33 9.90 28.58
N ARG A 198 1.92 8.64 28.70
CA ARG A 198 2.84 7.50 28.58
C ARG A 198 3.26 7.25 27.13
N SER A 199 2.35 7.44 26.18
CA SER A 199 2.64 7.39 24.74
C SER A 199 3.61 8.50 24.32
N THR A 200 3.43 9.72 24.81
CA THR A 200 4.33 10.85 24.51
C THR A 200 5.74 10.65 25.04
N SER A 201 5.91 10.09 26.24
CA SER A 201 7.25 9.73 26.76
C SER A 201 7.93 8.67 25.90
N TYR A 202 7.23 7.59 25.55
CA TYR A 202 7.75 6.54 24.67
C TYR A 202 8.08 7.07 23.26
N ASN A 203 7.22 7.93 22.71
CA ASN A 203 7.43 8.57 21.42
C ASN A 203 8.65 9.51 21.45
N ALA A 204 8.89 10.24 22.54
CA ALA A 204 10.05 11.12 22.69
C ALA A 204 11.37 10.34 22.80
N GLU A 205 11.37 9.21 23.52
CA GLU A 205 12.51 8.29 23.58
C GLU A 205 12.80 7.68 22.19
N ARG A 206 11.75 7.22 21.50
CA ARG A 206 11.86 6.68 20.13
C ARG A 206 12.42 7.71 19.16
N GLN A 207 11.93 8.94 19.17
CA GLN A 207 12.45 10.02 18.33
C GLN A 207 13.93 10.30 18.60
N SER A 208 14.34 10.25 19.87
CA SER A 208 15.75 10.42 20.24
C SER A 208 16.62 9.25 19.75
N TYR A 209 16.13 8.02 19.84
CA TYR A 209 16.79 6.84 19.29
C TYR A 209 16.93 6.93 17.76
N GLU A 210 15.86 7.24 17.04
CA GLU A 210 15.90 7.37 15.58
C GLU A 210 16.84 8.50 15.12
N ALA A 211 16.89 9.62 15.86
CA ALA A 211 17.85 10.70 15.60
C ALA A 211 19.31 10.25 15.80
N LEU A 212 19.59 9.41 16.80
CA LEU A 212 20.91 8.80 16.97
C LEU A 212 21.26 7.88 15.80
N CYS A 213 20.32 7.05 15.32
CA CYS A 213 20.53 6.18 14.17
C CYS A 213 20.87 6.96 12.89
N ARG A 214 20.33 8.17 12.73
CA ARG A 214 20.64 9.07 11.60
C ARG A 214 21.92 9.89 11.78
N GLY A 215 22.54 9.85 12.96
CA GLY A 215 23.69 10.70 13.29
C GLY A 215 23.32 12.17 13.52
N GLU A 216 22.05 12.48 13.77
CA GLU A 216 21.57 13.85 14.07
C GLU A 216 21.90 14.27 15.52
N LYS A 217 22.29 13.32 16.39
CA LYS A 217 22.67 13.54 17.79
C LYS A 217 23.93 12.75 18.16
N GLU A 218 24.72 13.29 19.08
CA GLU A 218 25.86 12.57 19.69
C GLU A 218 25.44 11.94 21.03
N LEU A 219 26.03 10.79 21.37
CA LEU A 219 25.84 10.19 22.69
C LEU A 219 26.48 11.09 23.77
N PRO A 220 25.86 11.24 24.94
CA PRO A 220 26.49 11.93 26.06
C PRO A 220 27.83 11.26 26.38
N ARG A 221 28.92 12.03 26.37
CA ARG A 221 30.21 11.53 26.83
C ARG A 221 30.08 11.20 28.31
N LEU A 222 30.24 9.93 28.66
CA LEU A 222 30.36 9.50 30.04
C LEU A 222 31.68 10.08 30.57
N TYR A 223 31.58 10.99 31.54
CA TYR A 223 32.72 11.54 32.28
C TYR A 223 33.13 10.60 33.41
#